data_AF-A0A9J6HAL0-F1
#
_entry.id   AF-A0A9J6HAL0-F1
#
_cell.length_a   1.000
_cell.length_b   1.000
_cell.length_c   1.000
_cell.angle_alpha   90.00
_cell.angle_beta   90.00
_cell.angle_gamma   90.00
#
_symmetry.space_group_name_H-M   'P 1'
#
loop_
_entity.id
_entity.type
_entity.pdbx_description
1 polymer ?
#
loop_
_entity_poly.entity_id
_entity_poly.type
_entity_poly.pdbx_seq_one_letter_code
_entity_poly.pdbx_strand_id
1 'polypeptide(L)'
;MVVGAGRGPLVTATLNASERAQQKPATLKEETWKERVTVVSCDMRDFEAPEKADILVSELLGSFGDNEVSPECLDGAQRFLKEDGISIPCQYTSYLAPIQSHKLDKHPLVSSRASSLLAVGHPFEVPYVVRLHNVTVLAEQHPLFTFVHPQQRPPSVCTRAARWRFTSGAASAAVRSELETAKTGCSKAVLG
;
A
#
# COMPACT_ATOMS: atom_id res chain seq x y z
N MET A 1 -10.77 12.96 8.57
CA MET A 1 -10.40 13.42 7.22
C MET A 1 -10.28 12.24 6.28
N VAL A 2 -10.74 12.38 5.03
CA VAL A 2 -10.54 11.38 3.97
C VAL A 2 -9.49 11.93 3.00
N VAL A 3 -8.38 11.24 2.82
CA VAL A 3 -7.31 11.61 1.87
C VAL A 3 -7.29 10.64 0.69
N GLY A 4 -7.01 11.16 -0.51
CA GLY A 4 -7.19 10.38 -1.74
C GLY A 4 -8.67 10.09 -2.01
N ALA A 5 -9.56 11.06 -1.80
CA ALA A 5 -11.00 10.84 -1.83
C ALA A 5 -11.55 10.37 -3.20
N GLY A 6 -10.81 10.57 -4.30
CA GLY A 6 -11.22 10.16 -5.64
C GLY A 6 -12.59 10.71 -6.02
N ARG A 7 -13.51 9.83 -6.43
CA ARG A 7 -14.92 10.18 -6.72
C ARG A 7 -15.82 10.19 -5.46
N GLY A 8 -15.24 10.05 -4.28
CA GLY A 8 -15.88 10.08 -2.97
C GLY A 8 -16.60 8.83 -2.43
N PRO A 9 -16.40 7.59 -2.92
CA PRO A 9 -17.03 6.43 -2.28
C PRO A 9 -16.62 6.26 -0.80
N LEU A 10 -15.37 6.56 -0.45
CA LEU A 10 -14.90 6.56 0.95
C LEU A 10 -15.53 7.67 1.79
N VAL A 11 -15.82 8.83 1.20
CA VAL A 11 -16.52 9.92 1.90
C VAL A 11 -17.93 9.45 2.26
N THR A 12 -18.66 8.89 1.30
CA THR A 12 -19.98 8.30 1.54
C THR A 12 -19.94 7.16 2.57
N ALA A 13 -18.94 6.28 2.50
CA ALA A 13 -18.75 5.20 3.47
C ALA A 13 -18.51 5.73 4.89
N THR A 14 -17.69 6.78 5.03
CA THR A 14 -17.39 7.42 6.33
C THR A 14 -18.64 8.07 6.93
N LEU A 15 -19.44 8.78 6.13
CA LEU A 15 -20.70 9.35 6.58
C LEU A 15 -21.68 8.26 7.03
N ASN A 16 -21.84 7.20 6.23
CA ASN A 16 -22.68 6.06 6.58
C ASN A 16 -22.23 5.36 7.88
N ALA A 17 -20.92 5.21 8.09
CA ALA A 17 -20.38 4.65 9.32
C ALA A 17 -20.71 5.53 10.55
N SER A 18 -20.61 6.86 10.40
CA SER A 18 -20.98 7.82 11.45
C SER A 18 -22.47 7.73 11.83
N GLU A 19 -23.37 7.66 10.85
CA GLU A 19 -24.81 7.49 11.12
C GLU A 19 -25.11 6.17 11.85
N ARG A 20 -24.47 5.07 11.43
CA ARG A 20 -24.63 3.75 12.07
C ARG A 20 -24.11 3.75 13.50
N ALA A 21 -22.97 4.39 13.76
CA ALA A 21 -22.43 4.55 15.11
C ALA A 21 -23.40 5.33 16.02
N GLN A 22 -24.19 6.25 15.45
CA GLN A 22 -25.25 6.99 16.14
C GLN A 22 -26.62 6.28 16.14
N GLN A 23 -26.70 5.01 15.70
CA GLN A 23 -27.95 4.25 15.57
C GLN A 23 -29.03 4.91 14.70
N LYS A 24 -28.64 5.77 13.73
CA LYS A 24 -29.55 6.37 12.76
C LYS A 24 -29.63 5.48 11.50
N PRO A 25 -30.80 5.39 10.84
CA PRO A 25 -30.95 4.57 9.62
C PRO A 25 -30.04 5.10 8.50
N ALA A 26 -29.14 4.25 8.01
CA ALA A 26 -28.12 4.60 7.04
C ALA A 26 -28.66 4.57 5.60
N THR A 27 -29.12 5.72 5.12
CA THR A 27 -29.48 5.94 3.70
C THR A 27 -29.05 7.33 3.26
N LEU A 28 -27.75 7.54 3.03
CA LEU A 28 -27.26 8.76 2.38
C LEU A 28 -27.10 8.50 0.87
N LYS A 29 -27.84 9.22 0.04
CA LYS A 29 -27.67 9.26 -1.42
C LYS A 29 -26.57 10.26 -1.79
N GLU A 30 -25.99 10.19 -3.00
CA GLU A 30 -24.91 11.11 -3.45
C GLU A 30 -25.27 12.61 -3.36
N GLU A 31 -26.56 12.97 -3.39
CA GLU A 31 -27.09 14.33 -3.21
C GLU A 31 -26.89 14.90 -1.78
N THR A 32 -26.38 14.11 -0.82
CA THR A 32 -26.48 14.41 0.64
C THR A 32 -25.20 14.93 1.30
N TRP A 33 -24.15 15.25 0.53
CA TRP A 33 -22.89 15.77 1.12
C TRP A 33 -22.98 17.22 1.60
N LYS A 34 -23.98 17.99 1.12
CA LYS A 34 -24.06 19.43 1.32
C LYS A 34 -24.06 19.78 2.82
N GLU A 35 -23.24 20.78 3.17
CA GLU A 35 -22.96 21.30 4.52
C GLU A 35 -22.22 20.36 5.49
N ARG A 36 -22.05 19.07 5.16
CA ARG A 36 -21.33 18.10 6.01
C ARG A 36 -19.90 17.83 5.56
N VAL A 37 -19.60 18.09 4.30
CA VAL A 37 -18.31 17.78 3.69
C VAL A 37 -17.68 19.04 3.11
N THR A 38 -16.48 19.35 3.56
CA THR A 38 -15.61 20.36 2.94
C THR A 38 -14.65 19.67 2.00
N VAL A 39 -14.75 19.95 0.70
CA VAL A 39 -13.85 19.41 -0.32
C VAL A 39 -12.63 20.32 -0.43
N VAL A 40 -11.44 19.74 -0.31
CA VAL A 40 -10.18 20.44 -0.48
C VAL A 40 -9.46 19.86 -1.70
N SER A 41 -9.15 20.70 -2.68
CA SER A 41 -8.43 20.32 -3.89
C SER A 41 -6.95 20.70 -3.77
N CYS A 42 -6.17 19.86 -3.11
CA CYS A 42 -4.72 20.02 -2.98
C CYS A 42 -4.02 18.66 -2.81
N ASP A 43 -2.70 18.64 -2.97
CA ASP A 43 -1.89 17.50 -2.53
C ASP A 43 -1.95 17.40 -1.00
N MET A 44 -2.17 16.20 -0.45
CA MET A 44 -2.24 16.02 0.99
C MET A 44 -0.90 16.32 1.68
N ARG A 45 0.21 16.22 0.96
CA ARG A 45 1.57 16.49 1.46
C ARG A 45 1.86 17.99 1.60
N ASP A 46 1.08 18.84 0.92
CA ASP A 46 1.22 20.31 0.96
C ASP A 46 0.05 20.99 1.71
N PHE A 47 -0.98 20.25 2.09
CA PHE A 47 -2.15 20.77 2.79
C PHE A 47 -1.89 21.20 4.24
N GLU A 48 -2.17 22.46 4.58
CA GLU A 48 -2.19 22.92 5.98
C GLU A 48 -3.60 22.85 6.54
N ALA A 49 -3.82 21.85 7.42
CA ALA A 49 -5.14 21.58 7.97
C ALA A 49 -5.54 22.63 9.04
N PRO A 50 -6.74 23.25 8.94
CA PRO A 50 -7.19 24.24 9.92
C PRO A 50 -7.50 23.61 11.28
N GLU A 51 -7.83 22.31 11.33
CA GLU A 51 -7.97 21.52 12.54
C GLU A 51 -7.30 20.16 12.37
N LYS A 52 -6.86 19.56 13.49
CA LYS A 52 -6.35 18.18 13.46
C LYS A 52 -7.50 17.17 13.46
N ALA A 53 -7.35 16.11 12.67
CA ALA A 53 -8.30 15.02 12.55
C ALA A 53 -8.19 14.00 13.70
N ASP A 54 -9.33 13.48 14.15
CA ASP A 54 -9.41 12.30 15.03
C ASP A 54 -9.15 10.99 14.26
N ILE A 55 -9.68 10.92 13.04
CA ILE A 55 -9.59 9.73 12.17
C ILE A 55 -9.13 10.18 10.80
N LEU A 56 -8.03 9.60 10.31
CA LEU A 56 -7.59 9.69 8.94
C LEU A 56 -8.01 8.43 8.17
N VAL A 57 -8.72 8.59 7.05
CA VAL A 57 -9.16 7.48 6.20
C VAL A 57 -8.54 7.65 4.82
N SER A 58 -7.99 6.57 4.27
CA SER A 58 -7.37 6.56 2.96
C SER A 58 -7.57 5.21 2.26
N GLU A 59 -7.42 5.21 0.96
CA GLU A 59 -7.27 4.01 0.14
C GLU A 59 -6.25 4.37 -0.94
N LEU A 60 -5.00 4.01 -0.69
CA LEU A 60 -3.82 4.34 -1.51
C LEU A 60 -3.00 3.07 -1.77
N LEU A 61 -3.62 1.89 -1.61
CA LEU A 61 -2.91 0.61 -1.65
C LEU A 61 -2.95 0.05 -3.08
N GLY A 62 -1.77 -0.25 -3.60
CA GLY A 62 -1.67 -1.01 -4.85
C GLY A 62 -1.79 -2.51 -4.61
N SER A 63 -1.70 -3.29 -5.70
CA SER A 63 -1.73 -4.76 -5.64
C SER A 63 -0.60 -5.38 -4.79
N PHE A 64 0.47 -4.63 -4.56
CA PHE A 64 1.62 -5.01 -3.72
C PHE A 64 1.67 -4.19 -2.42
N GLY A 65 0.56 -3.59 -2.01
CA GLY A 65 0.46 -2.76 -0.80
C GLY A 65 1.05 -1.38 -1.02
N ASP A 66 2.37 -1.25 -0.84
CA ASP A 66 3.08 0.04 -0.86
C ASP A 66 3.42 0.58 -2.26
N ASN A 67 3.15 -0.18 -3.33
CA ASN A 67 3.55 0.19 -4.70
C ASN A 67 2.78 1.38 -5.33
N GLU A 68 1.84 1.97 -4.59
CA GLU A 68 1.18 3.25 -4.92
C GLU A 68 1.59 4.38 -3.96
N VAL A 69 2.72 4.21 -3.27
CA VAL A 69 3.37 5.27 -2.48
C VAL A 69 2.50 5.69 -1.27
N SER A 70 1.69 4.76 -0.76
CA SER A 70 0.87 4.96 0.45
C SER A 70 1.72 5.38 1.66
N PRO A 71 2.88 4.76 1.96
CA PRO A 71 3.67 5.13 3.13
C PRO A 71 4.07 6.62 3.11
N GLU A 72 4.63 7.10 2.01
CA GLU A 72 5.11 8.48 1.90
C GLU A 72 3.96 9.50 1.86
N CYS A 73 2.83 9.14 1.25
CA CYS A 73 1.63 9.96 1.28
C CYS A 73 1.09 10.11 2.71
N LEU A 74 0.97 9.00 3.44
CA LEU A 74 0.45 8.97 4.80
C LEU A 74 1.40 9.58 5.82
N ASP A 75 2.72 9.46 5.62
CA ASP A 75 3.74 10.13 6.44
C ASP A 75 3.63 11.64 6.32
N GLY A 76 3.46 12.17 5.10
CA GLY A 76 3.23 13.60 4.89
C GLY A 76 1.94 14.05 5.56
N ALA A 77 0.86 13.31 5.29
CA ALA A 77 -0.45 13.51 5.87
C ALA A 77 -0.45 13.56 7.41
N GLN A 78 0.27 12.66 8.09
CA GLN A 78 0.19 12.46 9.55
C GLN A 78 0.27 13.75 10.40
N ARG A 79 0.89 14.84 9.92
CA ARG A 79 0.92 16.14 10.59
C ARG A 79 -0.46 16.71 10.95
N PHE A 80 -1.50 16.40 10.17
CA PHE A 80 -2.87 16.81 10.45
C PHE A 80 -3.62 15.87 11.40
N LEU A 81 -3.00 14.79 11.89
CA LEU A 81 -3.62 13.85 12.81
C LEU A 81 -3.35 14.29 14.26
N LYS A 82 -4.35 14.12 15.13
CA LYS A 82 -4.17 14.28 16.58
C LYS A 82 -3.17 13.23 17.11
N GLU A 83 -2.60 13.47 18.28
CA GLU A 83 -1.63 12.57 18.90
C GLU A 83 -2.24 11.20 19.25
N ASP A 84 -3.51 11.20 19.64
CA ASP A 84 -4.36 10.03 19.88
C ASP A 84 -5.21 9.63 18.66
N GLY A 85 -4.97 10.26 17.51
CA GLY A 85 -5.73 10.01 16.29
C GLY A 85 -5.39 8.67 15.66
N ILE A 86 -6.36 8.11 14.93
CA ILE A 86 -6.21 6.81 14.26
C ILE A 86 -6.09 6.96 12.75
N SER A 87 -5.30 6.09 12.12
CA SER A 87 -5.26 5.94 10.66
C SER A 87 -6.00 4.68 10.24
N ILE A 88 -6.76 4.78 9.15
CA ILE A 88 -7.42 3.68 8.44
C ILE A 88 -6.90 3.71 6.99
N PRO A 89 -6.11 2.72 6.54
CA PRO A 89 -5.64 1.55 7.30
C PRO A 89 -4.61 1.92 8.37
N CYS A 90 -4.53 1.11 9.43
CA CYS A 90 -3.51 1.22 10.48
C CYS A 90 -2.25 0.43 10.16
N GLN A 91 -2.35 -0.61 9.32
CA GLN A 91 -1.24 -1.47 8.93
C GLN A 91 -1.56 -2.20 7.63
N TYR A 92 -0.53 -2.48 6.85
CA TYR A 92 -0.60 -3.41 5.71
C TYR A 92 0.74 -4.09 5.51
N THR A 93 0.70 -5.28 4.88
CA THR A 93 1.86 -6.12 4.62
C THR A 93 1.79 -6.72 3.22
N SER A 94 2.85 -6.54 2.42
CA SER A 94 3.01 -7.18 1.11
C SER A 94 3.44 -8.65 1.26
N TYR A 95 3.14 -9.49 0.28
CA TYR A 95 3.49 -10.92 0.28
C TYR A 95 4.09 -11.35 -1.06
N LEU A 96 5.00 -12.31 -1.04
CA LEU A 96 5.60 -12.91 -2.24
C LEU A 96 5.55 -14.43 -2.20
N ALA A 97 5.22 -15.03 -3.35
CA ALA A 97 5.33 -16.46 -3.60
C ALA A 97 6.00 -16.72 -4.96
N PRO A 98 6.94 -17.68 -5.06
CA PRO A 98 7.51 -18.07 -6.33
C PRO A 98 6.49 -18.85 -7.16
N ILE A 99 6.40 -18.51 -8.44
CA ILE A 99 5.51 -19.16 -9.41
C ILE A 99 6.30 -19.65 -10.62
N GLN A 100 5.79 -20.68 -11.27
CA GLN A 100 6.22 -21.13 -12.58
C GLN A 100 5.10 -20.91 -13.59
N SER A 101 5.39 -20.25 -14.70
CA SER A 101 4.47 -20.16 -15.83
C SER A 101 5.20 -19.85 -17.12
N HIS A 102 5.24 -20.85 -18.01
CA HIS A 102 5.77 -20.64 -19.35
C HIS A 102 4.94 -19.64 -20.18
N LYS A 103 3.62 -19.59 -19.91
CA LYS A 103 2.71 -18.70 -20.63
C LYS A 103 2.93 -17.24 -20.26
N LEU A 104 3.23 -16.95 -18.99
CA LEU A 104 3.56 -15.59 -18.55
C LEU A 104 4.96 -15.17 -19.02
N ASP A 105 5.94 -16.07 -18.90
CA ASP A 105 7.32 -15.82 -19.35
C ASP A 105 7.40 -15.48 -20.86
N LYS A 106 6.64 -16.20 -21.69
CA LYS A 106 6.53 -15.95 -23.13
C LYS A 106 5.40 -14.99 -23.53
N HIS A 107 4.83 -14.26 -22.58
CA HIS A 107 3.71 -13.37 -22.90
C HIS A 107 4.19 -12.28 -23.88
N PRO A 108 3.44 -11.94 -24.94
CA PRO A 108 3.89 -10.97 -25.94
C PRO A 108 4.28 -9.60 -25.37
N LEU A 109 3.65 -9.17 -24.27
CA LEU A 109 4.02 -7.92 -23.58
C LEU A 109 5.44 -7.95 -23.00
N VAL A 110 5.93 -9.13 -22.62
CA VAL A 110 7.26 -9.35 -22.04
C VAL A 110 8.27 -9.69 -23.13
N SER A 111 7.88 -10.51 -24.11
CA SER A 111 8.79 -10.99 -25.17
C SER A 111 8.94 -10.04 -26.36
N SER A 112 8.06 -9.04 -26.53
CA SER A 112 8.13 -8.11 -27.67
C SER A 112 9.08 -6.95 -27.41
N ARG A 113 10.08 -6.80 -28.29
CA ARG A 113 10.99 -5.62 -28.36
C ARG A 113 10.32 -4.35 -28.87
N ALA A 114 9.06 -4.42 -29.31
CA ALA A 114 8.29 -3.25 -29.75
C ALA A 114 7.27 -2.78 -28.69
N SER A 115 7.34 -3.34 -27.47
CA SER A 115 6.45 -2.96 -26.39
C SER A 115 6.71 -1.51 -25.97
N SER A 116 5.66 -0.71 -25.82
CA SER A 116 5.70 0.64 -25.27
C SER A 116 6.33 0.70 -23.87
N LEU A 117 6.48 -0.46 -23.21
CA LEU A 117 7.15 -0.64 -21.93
C LEU A 117 8.66 -0.37 -21.95
N LEU A 118 9.32 -0.39 -23.12
CA LEU A 118 10.75 -0.06 -23.21
C LEU A 118 11.07 1.36 -22.73
N ALA A 119 10.10 2.26 -22.78
CA ALA A 119 10.25 3.61 -22.23
C ALA A 119 10.29 3.65 -20.68
N VAL A 120 9.79 2.60 -20.02
CA VAL A 120 9.69 2.48 -18.55
C VAL A 120 10.82 1.59 -18.00
N GLY A 121 11.22 0.55 -18.74
CA GLY A 121 12.31 -0.34 -18.35
C GLY A 121 12.34 -1.61 -19.19
N HIS A 122 13.31 -2.49 -18.92
CA HIS A 122 13.29 -3.81 -19.55
C HIS A 122 12.03 -4.58 -19.06
N PRO A 123 11.31 -5.33 -19.90
CA PRO A 123 10.06 -5.96 -19.50
C PRO A 123 10.17 -6.95 -18.31
N PHE A 124 11.36 -7.50 -18.05
CA PHE A 124 11.61 -8.36 -16.89
C PHE A 124 12.01 -7.60 -15.61
N GLU A 125 12.22 -6.29 -15.70
CA GLU A 125 12.64 -5.43 -14.57
C GLU A 125 11.48 -4.57 -14.05
N VAL A 126 10.25 -4.79 -14.54
CA VAL A 126 9.05 -4.06 -14.14
C VAL A 126 7.96 -5.01 -13.63
N PRO A 127 7.22 -4.65 -12.57
CA PRO A 127 6.11 -5.45 -12.07
C PRO A 127 4.86 -5.29 -12.96
N TYR A 128 3.99 -6.30 -12.94
CA TYR A 128 2.72 -6.29 -13.67
C TYR A 128 1.56 -6.68 -12.76
N VAL A 129 0.42 -5.98 -12.93
CA VAL A 129 -0.86 -6.43 -12.38
C VAL A 129 -1.49 -7.40 -13.37
N VAL A 130 -1.53 -8.69 -13.01
CA VAL A 130 -2.07 -9.75 -13.87
C VAL A 130 -2.97 -10.68 -13.06
N ARG A 131 -4.11 -11.07 -13.64
CA ARG A 131 -4.90 -12.18 -13.11
C ARG A 131 -4.21 -13.50 -13.45
N LEU A 132 -3.52 -14.10 -12.48
CA LEU A 132 -2.84 -15.38 -12.65
C LEU A 132 -3.87 -16.49 -12.96
N HIS A 133 -3.62 -17.29 -14.00
CA HIS A 133 -4.50 -18.38 -14.43
C HIS A 133 -3.73 -19.67 -14.71
N ASN A 134 -2.87 -19.70 -15.73
CA ASN A 134 -2.06 -20.86 -16.05
C ASN A 134 -0.69 -20.78 -15.35
N VAL A 135 -0.68 -20.99 -14.04
CA VAL A 135 0.51 -20.91 -13.18
C VAL A 135 0.58 -22.09 -12.23
N THR A 136 1.78 -22.45 -11.80
CA THR A 136 2.01 -23.35 -10.68
C THR A 136 2.70 -22.58 -9.57
N VAL A 137 2.11 -22.54 -8.39
CA VAL A 137 2.73 -21.95 -7.19
C VAL A 137 3.72 -22.95 -6.63
N LEU A 138 4.98 -22.55 -6.47
CA LEU A 138 6.09 -23.44 -6.12
C LEU A 138 6.31 -23.57 -4.62
N ALA A 139 5.90 -22.57 -3.84
CA ALA A 139 6.00 -22.54 -2.39
C ALA A 139 4.94 -21.59 -1.79
N GLU A 140 4.70 -21.69 -0.48
CA GLU A 140 3.81 -20.79 0.24
C GLU A 140 4.29 -19.33 0.16
N GLN A 141 3.34 -18.40 0.21
CA GLN A 141 3.67 -16.97 0.26
C GLN A 141 4.28 -16.58 1.61
N HIS A 142 5.25 -15.67 1.58
CA HIS A 142 5.83 -15.08 2.79
C HIS A 142 5.58 -13.57 2.85
N PRO A 143 5.37 -13.01 4.04
CA PRO A 143 5.25 -11.56 4.23
C PRO A 143 6.55 -10.87 3.84
N LEU A 144 6.50 -9.67 3.27
CA LEU A 144 7.68 -8.96 2.78
C LEU A 144 7.87 -7.63 3.50
N PHE A 145 7.13 -6.59 3.11
CA PHE A 145 7.24 -5.26 3.71
C PHE A 145 5.98 -4.92 4.47
N THR A 146 6.14 -4.39 5.68
CA THR A 146 5.04 -3.97 6.54
C THR A 146 5.20 -2.50 6.88
N PHE A 147 4.09 -1.77 6.78
CA PHE A 147 4.00 -0.35 7.14
C PHE A 147 2.86 -0.16 8.13
N VAL A 148 3.04 0.76 9.08
CA VAL A 148 2.11 1.03 10.19
C VAL A 148 1.86 2.53 10.26
N HIS A 149 0.59 2.90 10.45
CA HIS A 149 0.10 4.28 10.47
C HIS A 149 -0.81 4.50 11.70
N PRO A 150 -0.63 5.56 12.49
CA PRO A 150 0.46 6.55 12.41
C PRO A 150 1.81 5.99 12.88
N GLN A 151 2.91 6.54 12.35
CA GLN A 151 4.26 6.25 12.83
C GLN A 151 4.51 6.95 14.17
N GLN A 152 4.93 6.19 15.19
CA GLN A 152 5.24 6.71 16.53
C GLN A 152 6.65 7.31 16.68
N ARG A 153 7.49 7.25 15.62
CA ARG A 153 8.89 7.70 15.64
C ARG A 153 9.16 8.57 14.40
N PRO A 154 10.16 9.49 14.45
CA PRO A 154 10.47 10.40 13.34
C PRO A 154 10.66 9.64 12.03
N PRO A 155 10.33 10.25 10.88
CA PRO A 155 9.93 9.56 9.66
C PRO A 155 10.98 8.51 9.31
N SER A 156 10.59 7.26 9.55
CA SER A 156 11.47 6.14 9.24
C SER A 156 11.54 6.07 7.73
N VAL A 157 12.75 6.17 7.19
CA VAL A 157 13.05 5.97 5.77
C VAL A 157 12.19 4.80 5.26
N CYS A 158 11.33 5.03 4.26
CA CYS A 158 10.42 4.00 3.73
C CYS A 158 11.17 2.87 2.99
N THR A 159 12.46 3.05 2.71
CA THR A 159 13.34 2.02 2.18
C THR A 159 13.36 0.77 3.06
N ARG A 160 13.19 -0.39 2.43
CA ARG A 160 13.21 -1.71 3.06
C ARG A 160 14.11 -2.64 2.25
N ALA A 161 14.67 -3.63 2.94
CA ALA A 161 15.35 -4.77 2.33
C ALA A 161 14.86 -6.04 3.05
N ALA A 162 14.64 -7.10 2.29
CA ALA A 162 14.22 -8.38 2.82
C ALA A 162 14.92 -9.51 2.06
N ARG A 163 15.13 -10.64 2.75
CA ARG A 163 15.69 -11.86 2.17
C ARG A 163 14.77 -13.01 2.55
N TRP A 164 14.32 -13.75 1.54
CA TRP A 164 13.52 -14.96 1.73
C TRP A 164 14.20 -16.14 1.06
N ARG A 165 14.10 -17.31 1.70
CA ARG A 165 14.50 -18.59 1.13
C ARG A 165 13.26 -19.45 0.97
N PHE A 166 12.96 -19.82 -0.28
CA PHE A 166 11.90 -20.77 -0.59
C PHE A 166 12.52 -22.16 -0.78
N THR A 167 11.96 -23.17 -0.11
CA THR A 167 12.35 -24.57 -0.30
C THR A 167 11.28 -25.28 -1.12
N SER A 168 11.66 -25.87 -2.26
CA SER A 168 10.76 -26.73 -3.03
C SER A 168 10.62 -28.09 -2.34
N GLY A 169 9.40 -28.42 -1.93
CA GLY A 169 9.10 -29.70 -1.30
C GLY A 169 7.60 -29.89 -1.13
N ALA A 170 7.08 -31.03 -1.57
CA ALA A 170 5.70 -31.41 -1.35
C ALA A 170 5.43 -31.50 0.16
N ALA A 171 4.33 -30.86 0.58
CA ALA A 171 3.78 -30.83 1.94
C ALA A 171 4.56 -30.02 2.99
N SER A 172 3.87 -29.01 3.54
CA SER A 172 3.90 -28.54 4.93
C SER A 172 5.15 -28.92 5.73
N ALA A 173 6.15 -28.05 5.74
CA ALA A 173 7.10 -28.01 6.83
C ALA A 173 7.41 -26.54 7.12
N ALA A 174 7.00 -26.09 8.30
CA ALA A 174 7.27 -24.77 8.82
C ALA A 174 8.78 -24.47 8.75
N VAL A 175 9.18 -23.67 7.75
CA VAL A 175 10.53 -23.09 7.71
C VAL A 175 10.51 -21.94 8.71
N ARG A 176 11.32 -22.07 9.78
CA ARG A 176 11.56 -20.97 10.71
C ARG A 176 12.03 -19.75 9.92
N SER A 177 11.22 -18.70 9.94
CA SER A 177 11.55 -17.41 9.36
C SER A 177 12.42 -16.63 10.36
N GLU A 178 13.68 -16.39 10.00
CA GLU A 178 14.47 -15.32 10.60
C GLU A 178 14.34 -14.09 9.69
N LEU A 179 13.51 -13.14 10.12
CA LEU A 179 13.41 -11.83 9.49
C LEU A 179 14.63 -11.00 9.93
N GLU A 180 15.74 -11.06 9.20
CA GLU A 180 16.78 -10.04 9.31
C GLU A 180 16.29 -8.74 8.68
N THR A 181 15.66 -7.89 9.49
CA THR A 181 15.43 -6.49 9.11
C THR A 181 16.77 -5.77 9.19
N ALA A 182 17.43 -5.61 8.05
CA ALA A 182 18.58 -4.73 7.95
C ALA A 182 18.12 -3.30 8.27
N LYS A 183 18.37 -2.85 9.50
CA LYS A 183 18.43 -1.42 9.81
C LYS A 183 19.64 -0.89 9.07
N THR A 184 19.45 -0.34 7.87
CA THR A 184 20.48 0.45 7.20
C THR A 184 20.65 1.77 7.96
N GLY A 185 21.40 1.68 9.06
CA GLY A 185 22.13 2.83 9.59
C GLY A 185 23.12 3.27 8.52
N CYS A 186 23.01 4.52 8.11
CA CYS A 186 23.97 5.19 7.28
C CYS A 186 25.38 5.06 7.90
N SER A 187 26.24 4.27 7.28
CA SER A 187 27.68 4.43 7.40
C SER A 187 28.26 4.30 6.00
N LYS A 188 28.75 5.44 5.50
CA LYS A 188 29.55 5.58 4.28
C LYS A 188 30.50 4.38 4.12
N ALA A 189 30.31 3.59 3.07
CA ALA A 189 31.39 2.76 2.53
C ALA A 189 32.17 3.64 1.55
N VAL A 190 33.34 4.10 2.00
CA VAL A 190 34.36 4.71 1.17
C VAL A 190 34.89 3.63 0.22
N LEU A 191 34.93 3.94 -1.07
CA LEU A 191 35.65 3.17 -2.08
C LEU A 191 37.15 3.10 -1.70
N GLY A 192 37.65 1.89 -1.57
CA GLY A 192 39.07 1.54 -1.52
C GLY A 192 39.30 0.29 -2.33
#